data_AF-A0A662VG23-F1
#
_entry.id   AF-A0A662VG23-F1
#
_cell.length_a   1.000
_cell.length_b   1.000
_cell.length_c   1.000
_cell.angle_alpha   90.00
_cell.angle_beta   90.00
_cell.angle_gamma   90.00
#
_symmetry.space_group_name_H-M   'P 1'
#
loop_
_entity.id
_entity.type
_entity.pdbx_description
1 polymer ?
#
loop_
_entity_poly.entity_id
_entity_poly.type
_entity_poly.pdbx_seq_one_letter_code
_entity_poly.pdbx_strand_id
1 'polypeptide(L)'
;MAKINIPEPEIIENEIIGKVIYIDIFGNIMTNIREELLINKIKHGTVLPVKINNKIITCKYVPSFSHVEEGETACYINSWGYLEIAINKGNAAEKYNIKIGDETTINL
;
A
#
# COMPACT_ATOMS: atom_id res chain seq x y z
N MET A 1 4.93 25.27 -11.10
CA MET A 1 4.83 23.86 -10.65
C MET A 1 3.37 23.50 -10.62
N ALA A 2 2.94 22.49 -11.39
CA ALA A 2 1.55 22.04 -11.32
C ALA A 2 1.33 21.34 -9.97
N LYS A 3 0.39 21.84 -9.17
CA LYS A 3 -0.10 21.13 -7.99
C LYS A 3 -0.92 19.93 -8.49
N ILE A 4 -0.37 18.73 -8.41
CA ILE A 4 -1.18 17.52 -8.58
C ILE A 4 -2.05 17.41 -7.35
N ASN A 5 -3.37 17.48 -7.54
CA ASN A 5 -4.33 17.31 -6.46
C ASN A 5 -4.46 15.81 -6.18
N ILE A 6 -3.66 15.30 -5.24
CA ILE A 6 -3.79 13.92 -4.76
C ILE A 6 -5.06 13.88 -3.90
N PRO A 7 -6.02 12.98 -4.16
CA PRO A 7 -7.18 12.84 -3.28
C PRO A 7 -6.71 12.48 -1.86
N GLU A 8 -7.28 13.11 -0.85
CA GLU A 8 -7.00 12.73 0.54
C GLU A 8 -7.71 11.40 0.86
N PRO A 9 -7.08 10.49 1.62
CA PRO A 9 -7.78 9.33 2.16
C PRO A 9 -8.95 9.72 3.07
N GLU A 10 -10.03 8.96 3.02
CA GLU A 10 -11.18 9.07 3.92
C GLU A 10 -11.02 8.09 5.09
N ILE A 11 -11.46 8.50 6.28
CA ILE A 11 -11.44 7.67 7.49
C ILE A 11 -12.87 7.52 7.98
N ILE A 12 -13.37 6.29 7.97
CA ILE A 12 -14.73 5.95 8.44
C ILE A 12 -14.57 4.90 9.53
N GLU A 13 -14.86 5.27 10.79
CA GLU A 13 -14.68 4.39 11.95
C GLU A 13 -13.26 3.79 12.03
N ASN A 14 -13.10 2.49 11.76
CA ASN A 14 -11.84 1.75 11.75
C ASN A 14 -11.30 1.48 10.34
N GLU A 15 -11.88 2.09 9.32
CA GLU A 15 -11.54 1.89 7.91
C GLU A 15 -10.82 3.12 7.36
N ILE A 16 -9.70 2.89 6.66
CA ILE A 16 -9.03 3.90 5.83
C ILE A 16 -9.32 3.57 4.38
N ILE A 17 -9.98 4.50 3.68
CA ILE A 17 -10.29 4.41 2.27
C ILE A 17 -9.36 5.36 1.51
N GLY A 18 -8.53 4.79 0.66
CA GLY A 18 -7.53 5.49 -0.15
C GLY A 18 -7.61 5.09 -1.62
N LYS A 19 -6.57 5.42 -2.37
CA LYS A 19 -6.41 5.06 -3.78
C LYS A 19 -4.97 4.73 -4.10
N VAL A 20 -4.78 3.88 -5.10
CA VAL A 20 -3.50 3.73 -5.79
C VAL A 20 -3.23 4.99 -6.58
N ILE A 21 -2.11 5.66 -6.30
CA ILE A 21 -1.77 6.95 -6.93
C ILE A 21 -0.53 6.87 -7.81
N TYR A 22 0.27 5.81 -7.67
CA TYR A 22 1.46 5.59 -8.48
C TYR A 22 1.82 4.11 -8.52
N ILE A 23 2.35 3.67 -9.65
CA ILE A 23 2.98 2.36 -9.82
C ILE A 23 4.36 2.63 -10.41
N ASP A 24 5.41 2.20 -9.72
CA ASP A 24 6.78 2.43 -10.16
C ASP A 24 7.22 1.45 -11.26
N ILE A 25 8.45 1.61 -11.76
CA ILE A 25 9.00 0.77 -12.84
C ILE A 25 9.20 -0.70 -12.45
N PHE A 26 9.24 -1.02 -11.15
CA PHE A 26 9.35 -2.38 -10.63
C PHE A 26 7.97 -3.02 -10.40
N GLY A 27 6.91 -2.23 -10.48
CA GLY A 27 5.54 -2.66 -10.22
C GLY A 27 5.13 -2.57 -8.76
N ASN A 28 5.83 -1.76 -7.94
CA ASN A 28 5.40 -1.45 -6.59
C ASN A 28 4.18 -0.52 -6.65
N ILE A 29 3.20 -0.80 -5.79
CA ILE A 29 1.90 -0.11 -5.77
C ILE A 29 1.92 0.90 -4.62
N MET A 30 2.02 2.19 -4.95
CA MET A 30 1.98 3.26 -3.96
C MET A 30 0.55 3.81 -3.81
N THR A 31 0.07 3.83 -2.57
CA THR A 31 -1.24 4.39 -2.21
C THR A 31 -1.12 5.84 -1.74
N ASN A 32 -2.22 6.57 -1.62
CA ASN A 32 -2.25 7.89 -0.98
C ASN A 32 -2.33 7.82 0.56
N ILE A 33 -2.28 6.64 1.16
CA ILE A 33 -2.38 6.45 2.60
C ILE A 33 -1.05 6.83 3.23
N ARG A 34 -1.04 7.85 4.09
CA ARG A 34 0.19 8.36 4.73
C ARG A 34 0.50 7.61 6.02
N GLU A 35 1.78 7.61 6.40
CA GLU A 35 2.28 7.01 7.64
C GLU A 35 1.50 7.44 8.89
N GLU A 36 1.08 8.71 8.96
CA GLU A 36 0.41 9.25 10.15
C GLU A 36 -0.93 8.56 10.42
N LEU A 37 -1.56 7.98 9.40
CA LEU A 37 -2.81 7.23 9.54
C LEU A 37 -2.60 5.83 10.14
N LEU A 38 -1.35 5.35 10.14
CA LEU A 38 -0.98 3.97 10.46
C LEU A 38 -0.08 3.84 11.70
N ILE A 39 0.77 4.83 12.00
CA ILE A 39 1.89 4.75 12.95
C ILE A 39 1.54 4.26 14.37
N ASN A 40 0.30 4.49 14.83
CA ASN A 40 -0.18 4.05 16.16
C ASN A 40 -1.18 2.89 16.11
N LYS A 41 -1.49 2.38 14.92
CA LYS A 41 -2.54 1.38 14.68
C LYS A 41 -2.00 0.04 14.22
N ILE A 42 -0.85 0.03 13.53
CA ILE A 42 -0.19 -1.20 13.07
C ILE A 42 1.27 -1.25 13.51
N LYS A 43 1.80 -2.45 13.72
CA LYS A 43 3.20 -2.69 14.11
C LYS A 43 3.90 -3.51 13.04
N HIS A 44 5.21 -3.32 12.90
CA HIS A 44 6.00 -4.19 12.03
C HIS A 44 5.87 -5.66 12.45
N GLY A 45 5.75 -6.54 11.46
CA GLY A 45 5.44 -7.96 11.64
C GLY A 45 3.95 -8.29 11.49
N THR A 46 3.05 -7.30 11.56
CA THR A 46 1.62 -7.51 11.32
C THR A 46 1.37 -7.97 9.89
N VAL A 47 0.53 -8.99 9.73
CA VAL A 47 -0.03 -9.36 8.43
C VAL A 47 -1.25 -8.47 8.17
N LEU A 48 -1.15 -7.60 7.18
CA LEU A 48 -2.14 -6.59 6.86
C LEU A 48 -2.93 -7.01 5.61
N PRO A 49 -4.24 -7.26 5.71
CA PRO A 49 -5.10 -7.39 4.55
C PRO A 49 -5.42 -6.00 3.99
N VAL A 50 -4.98 -5.73 2.76
CA VAL A 50 -5.34 -4.52 2.01
C VAL A 50 -6.30 -4.92 0.91
N LYS A 51 -7.53 -4.41 0.98
CA LYS A 51 -8.49 -4.58 -0.10
C LYS A 51 -8.17 -3.55 -1.18
N ILE A 52 -8.05 -3.98 -2.43
CA ILE A 52 -7.92 -3.10 -3.60
C ILE A 52 -8.99 -3.48 -4.61
N ASN A 53 -9.96 -2.58 -4.82
CA ASN A 53 -11.23 -2.88 -5.49
C ASN A 53 -11.87 -4.17 -4.94
N ASN A 54 -11.97 -5.22 -5.77
CA ASN A 54 -12.62 -6.49 -5.45
C ASN A 54 -11.63 -7.59 -5.01
N LYS A 55 -10.36 -7.22 -4.74
CA LYS A 55 -9.29 -8.16 -4.36
C LYS A 55 -8.82 -7.87 -2.95
N ILE A 56 -8.45 -8.90 -2.21
CA ILE A 56 -7.77 -8.76 -0.92
C ILE A 56 -6.32 -9.21 -1.12
N ILE A 57 -5.39 -8.28 -0.89
CA ILE A 57 -3.95 -8.52 -0.93
C ILE A 57 -3.47 -8.60 0.51
N THR A 58 -2.95 -9.76 0.89
CA THR A 58 -2.33 -9.94 2.19
C THR A 58 -0.83 -9.62 2.08
N CYS A 59 -0.37 -8.65 2.86
CA CYS A 59 1.03 -8.24 2.89
C CYS A 59 1.56 -8.24 4.33
N LYS A 60 2.86 -8.49 4.51
CA LYS A 60 3.50 -8.32 5.82
C LYS A 60 3.95 -6.86 5.95
N TYR A 61 3.49 -6.17 7.00
CA TYR A 61 3.93 -4.81 7.27
C TYR A 61 5.35 -4.81 7.84
N VAL A 62 6.31 -4.30 7.10
CA VAL A 62 7.75 -4.42 7.39
C VAL A 62 8.49 -3.11 7.07
N PRO A 63 9.76 -2.94 7.46
CA PRO A 63 10.51 -1.70 7.17
C PRO A 63 10.78 -1.46 5.68
N SER A 64 10.88 -2.51 4.87
CA SER A 64 11.04 -2.41 3.40
C SER A 64 10.75 -3.75 2.73
N PHE A 65 10.60 -3.76 1.40
CA PHE A 65 10.31 -4.96 0.61
C PHE A 65 11.27 -6.13 0.83
N SER A 66 12.53 -5.89 1.22
CA SER A 66 13.54 -6.95 1.41
C SER A 66 13.42 -7.72 2.72
N HIS A 67 12.49 -7.35 3.61
CA HIS A 67 12.27 -7.98 4.92
C HIS A 67 11.26 -9.14 4.88
N VAL A 68 10.91 -9.60 3.69
CA VAL A 68 10.12 -10.81 3.41
C VAL A 68 10.90 -11.69 2.43
N GLU A 69 10.55 -12.97 2.31
CA GLU A 69 11.22 -13.87 1.39
C GLU A 69 10.99 -13.48 -0.08
N GLU A 70 11.85 -13.95 -0.97
CA GLU A 70 11.68 -13.74 -2.41
C GLU A 70 10.30 -14.25 -2.88
N GLY A 71 9.57 -13.41 -3.61
CA GLY A 71 8.20 -13.70 -4.08
C GLY A 71 7.10 -13.41 -3.07
N GLU A 72 7.43 -13.11 -1.81
CA GLU A 72 6.46 -12.69 -0.79
C GLU A 72 6.09 -11.21 -0.92
N THR A 73 4.90 -10.87 -0.41
CA THR A 73 4.33 -9.52 -0.49
C THR A 73 4.56 -8.76 0.80
N ALA A 74 5.22 -7.62 0.66
CA ALA A 74 5.48 -6.67 1.74
C ALA A 74 4.60 -5.44 1.56
N CYS A 75 4.25 -4.83 2.68
CA CYS A 75 3.78 -3.45 2.71
C CYS A 75 4.65 -2.65 3.68
N TYR A 76 4.98 -1.42 3.31
CA TYR A 76 5.88 -0.56 4.07
C TYR A 76 5.61 0.90 3.76
N ILE A 77 6.10 1.79 4.62
CA ILE A 77 6.11 3.22 4.35
C ILE A 77 7.32 3.51 3.47
N ASN A 78 7.09 4.01 2.26
CA ASN A 78 8.17 4.36 1.34
C ASN A 78 8.84 5.69 1.74
N SER A 79 9.89 6.08 1.01
CA SER A 79 10.67 7.30 1.30
C SER A 79 9.87 8.60 1.16
N TRP A 80 8.66 8.56 0.58
CA TRP A 80 7.75 9.70 0.46
C TRP A 80 6.68 9.73 1.57
N GLY A 81 6.71 8.78 2.50
CA GLY A 81 5.77 8.69 3.61
C GLY A 81 4.42 8.06 3.27
N TYR A 82 4.34 7.33 2.15
CA TYR A 82 3.13 6.64 1.70
C TYR A 82 3.23 5.13 1.92
N LEU A 83 2.09 4.50 2.19
CA LEU A 83 1.99 3.05 2.19
C LEU A 83 2.16 2.51 0.77
N GLU A 84 3.17 1.66 0.60
CA GLU A 84 3.56 1.00 -0.63
C GLU A 84 3.45 -0.52 -0.47
N ILE A 85 2.95 -1.19 -1.50
CA ILE A 85 2.82 -2.65 -1.56
C ILE A 85 3.76 -3.17 -2.65
N ALA A 86 4.64 -4.08 -2.29
CA ALA A 86 5.67 -4.62 -3.17
C ALA A 86 5.76 -6.14 -3.04
N ILE A 87 6.36 -6.78 -4.04
CA ILE A 87 6.80 -8.17 -3.95
C ILE A 87 8.32 -8.18 -3.96
N ASN A 88 8.95 -8.86 -3.01
CA ASN A 88 10.39 -8.97 -3.01
C ASN A 88 10.84 -9.70 -4.30
N LYS A 89 11.59 -8.99 -5.16
CA LYS A 89 11.98 -9.42 -6.51
C LYS A 89 10.81 -9.87 -7.39
N GLY A 90 9.67 -9.19 -7.30
CA GLY A 90 8.53 -9.43 -8.18
C GLY A 90 7.76 -8.16 -8.50
N ASN A 91 6.78 -8.28 -9.40
CA ASN A 91 5.92 -7.18 -9.82
C ASN A 91 4.53 -7.32 -9.16
N ALA A 92 4.24 -6.46 -8.17
CA ALA A 92 2.97 -6.51 -7.44
C ALA A 92 1.78 -6.09 -8.31
N ALA A 93 1.93 -5.00 -9.06
CA ALA A 93 0.89 -4.48 -9.95
C ALA A 93 0.45 -5.51 -10.99
N GLU A 94 1.40 -6.23 -11.59
CA GLU A 94 1.13 -7.29 -12.57
C GLU A 94 0.48 -8.51 -11.90
N LYS A 95 1.10 -9.05 -10.83
CA LYS A 95 0.57 -10.23 -10.12
C LYS A 95 -0.87 -10.04 -9.66
N TYR A 96 -1.17 -8.86 -9.13
CA TYR A 96 -2.48 -8.54 -8.59
C TYR A 96 -3.39 -7.83 -9.61
N ASN A 97 -2.91 -7.53 -10.82
CA ASN A 97 -3.62 -6.77 -11.85
C ASN A 97 -4.27 -5.50 -11.27
N ILE A 98 -3.44 -4.64 -10.70
CA ILE A 98 -3.81 -3.37 -10.05
C ILE A 98 -3.38 -2.20 -10.93
N LYS A 99 -4.18 -1.13 -10.93
CA LYS A 99 -3.97 0.06 -11.74
C LYS A 99 -4.04 1.33 -10.89
N ILE A 100 -3.42 2.40 -11.39
CA ILE A 100 -3.56 3.74 -10.80
C ILE A 100 -5.05 4.12 -10.82
N GLY A 101 -5.53 4.65 -9.69
CA GLY A 101 -6.92 5.03 -9.47
C GLY A 101 -7.77 3.99 -8.76
N ASP A 102 -7.29 2.74 -8.65
CA ASP A 102 -8.00 1.69 -7.90
C ASP A 102 -8.17 2.09 -6.43
N GLU A 103 -9.36 1.85 -5.89
CA GLU A 103 -9.68 2.16 -4.50
C GLU A 103 -9.00 1.16 -3.57
N THR A 104 -8.42 1.66 -2.48
CA THR A 104 -7.78 0.84 -1.45
C THR A 104 -8.50 0.99 -0.14
N THR A 105 -8.64 -0.10 0.60
CA THR A 105 -9.35 -0.12 1.87
C THR A 105 -8.55 -0.93 2.88
N ILE A 106 -8.28 -0.33 4.03
CA ILE A 106 -7.57 -0.96 5.15
C ILE A 106 -8.46 -0.93 6.37
N ASN A 107 -8.69 -2.11 6.95
CA ASN A 107 -9.37 -2.25 8.24
C ASN A 107 -8.32 -2.35 9.35
N LEU A 108 -8.44 -1.50 10.37
CA LEU A 108 -7.49 -1.34 11.47
C LEU A 108 -7.96 -2.02 12.76
#